data_AF-A0A4Q4CZT4-F1
#
_entry.id   AF-A0A4Q4CZT4-F1
#
_cell.length_a   1.000
_cell.length_b   1.000
_cell.length_c   1.000
_cell.angle_alpha   90.00
_cell.angle_beta   90.00
_cell.angle_gamma   90.00
#
_symmetry.space_group_name_H-M   'P 1'
#
loop_
_entity.id
_entity.type
_entity.pdbx_description
1 polymer ?
#
loop_
_entity_poly.entity_id
_entity_poly.type
_entity_poly.pdbx_seq_one_letter_code
_entity_poly.pdbx_strand_id
1 'polypeptide(L)'
;GLPPVVDLEAEQALAAVLQEASKLGLVTSAHDLSDGGLAQALSEASFRNGVGVTVALEDPFVELFSESTARAVVTVVEDRHDELVALAEKHGVTLTSIGRTGGTDITVEGQFSVPVNELMAEWKATLPAVLGATLG
;
A
#
# COMPACT_ATOMS: atom_id res chain seq x y z
N GLY A 1 -22.03 8.15 -7.66
CA GLY A 1 -22.23 6.71 -7.88
C GLY A 1 -22.90 6.10 -6.67
N LEU A 2 -23.38 4.87 -6.76
CA LEU A 2 -23.66 4.09 -5.56
C LEU A 2 -22.32 3.75 -4.91
N PRO A 3 -22.15 3.97 -3.59
CA PRO A 3 -20.94 3.53 -2.91
C PRO A 3 -20.79 2.01 -3.06
N PRO A 4 -19.54 1.50 -3.13
CA PRO A 4 -19.31 0.06 -3.17
C PRO A 4 -19.99 -0.62 -1.98
N VAL A 5 -20.56 -1.80 -2.23
CA VAL A 5 -21.20 -2.61 -1.17
C VAL A 5 -20.08 -3.19 -0.31
N VAL A 6 -20.11 -2.90 1.00
CA VAL A 6 -19.14 -3.43 1.94
C VAL A 6 -19.36 -4.93 2.16
N ASP A 7 -18.30 -5.71 2.02
CA ASP A 7 -18.26 -7.11 2.41
C ASP A 7 -17.63 -7.23 3.81
N LEU A 8 -18.47 -7.35 4.83
CA LEU A 8 -18.01 -7.40 6.22
C LEU A 8 -17.26 -8.70 6.55
N GLU A 9 -17.53 -9.79 5.83
CA GLU A 9 -16.81 -11.06 6.03
C GLU A 9 -15.39 -10.92 5.49
N ALA A 10 -15.23 -10.31 4.32
CA ALA A 10 -13.92 -10.00 3.76
C ALA A 10 -13.12 -9.04 4.66
N GLU A 11 -13.76 -8.00 5.21
CA GLU A 11 -13.12 -7.09 6.18
C GLU A 11 -12.66 -7.82 7.45
N GLN A 12 -13.49 -8.71 7.98
CA GLN A 12 -13.15 -9.50 9.16
C GLN A 12 -11.98 -10.44 8.88
N ALA A 13 -11.96 -11.09 7.72
CA ALA A 13 -10.88 -11.98 7.32
C ALA A 13 -9.55 -11.22 7.16
N LEU A 14 -9.58 -10.06 6.49
CA LEU A 14 -8.40 -9.20 6.35
C LEU A 14 -7.90 -8.74 7.72
N ALA A 15 -8.79 -8.28 8.60
CA ALA A 15 -8.42 -7.86 9.95
C ALA A 15 -7.78 -9.00 10.76
N ALA A 16 -8.26 -10.24 10.60
CA ALA A 16 -7.69 -11.41 11.26
C ALA A 16 -6.25 -11.69 10.78
N VAL A 17 -6.01 -11.64 9.46
CA VAL A 17 -4.67 -11.78 8.87
C VAL A 17 -3.73 -10.70 9.40
N LEU A 18 -4.13 -9.43 9.34
CA LEU A 18 -3.29 -8.31 9.79
C LEU A 18 -2.96 -8.39 11.29
N GLN A 19 -3.95 -8.77 12.11
CA GLN A 19 -3.76 -8.91 13.55
C GLN A 19 -2.80 -10.06 13.89
N GLU A 20 -2.96 -11.23 13.25
CA GLU A 20 -2.10 -12.39 13.49
C GLU A 20 -0.70 -12.15 12.93
N ALA A 21 -0.58 -11.56 11.74
CA ALA A 21 0.70 -11.18 11.14
C ALA A 21 1.48 -10.20 12.02
N SER A 22 0.80 -9.19 12.57
CA SER A 22 1.40 -8.24 13.51
C SER A 22 1.90 -8.93 14.78
N LYS A 23 1.10 -9.81 15.39
CA LYS A 23 1.48 -10.57 16.59
C LYS A 23 2.68 -11.48 16.37
N LEU A 24 2.80 -12.05 15.16
CA LEU A 24 3.91 -12.92 14.76
C LEU A 24 5.13 -12.13 14.23
N GLY A 25 5.05 -10.80 14.17
CA GLY A 25 6.09 -9.94 13.60
C GLY A 25 6.36 -10.22 12.12
N LEU A 26 5.36 -10.76 11.39
CA LEU A 26 5.48 -11.13 9.97
C LEU A 26 5.64 -9.90 9.08
N VAL A 27 4.85 -8.87 9.34
CA VAL A 27 4.81 -7.67 8.50
C VAL A 27 5.65 -6.54 9.10
N THR A 28 6.37 -5.82 8.24
CA THR A 28 7.16 -4.63 8.57
C THR A 28 6.40 -3.33 8.35
N SER A 29 5.36 -3.34 7.52
CA SER A 29 4.39 -2.26 7.35
C SER A 29 3.06 -2.80 6.82
N ALA A 30 2.00 -2.04 7.03
CA ALA A 30 0.68 -2.27 6.46
C ALA A 30 0.02 -0.92 6.15
N HIS A 31 -0.66 -0.81 5.01
CA HIS A 31 -1.41 0.37 4.58
C HIS A 31 -2.70 -0.09 3.90
N ASP A 32 -3.85 0.49 4.26
CA ASP A 32 -5.11 0.20 3.59
C ASP A 32 -5.13 0.78 2.17
N LEU A 33 -5.90 0.16 1.28
CA LEU A 33 -6.19 0.70 -0.05
C LEU A 33 -7.58 1.34 -0.03
N SER A 34 -7.61 2.65 0.24
CA SER A 34 -8.84 3.44 0.29
C SER A 34 -8.86 4.46 -0.85
N ASP A 35 -8.98 5.75 -0.54
CA ASP A 35 -9.05 6.82 -1.53
C ASP A 35 -7.69 6.94 -2.25
N GLY A 36 -7.71 7.06 -3.57
CA GLY A 36 -6.50 7.16 -4.40
C GLY A 36 -5.77 5.83 -4.69
N GLY A 37 -6.26 4.72 -4.15
CA GLY A 37 -5.83 3.36 -4.51
C GLY A 37 -4.38 3.01 -4.15
N LEU A 38 -3.82 2.03 -4.87
CA LEU A 38 -2.46 1.52 -4.64
C LEU A 38 -1.39 2.59 -4.86
N ALA A 39 -1.57 3.49 -5.83
CA ALA A 39 -0.60 4.55 -6.11
C ALA A 39 -0.39 5.46 -4.89
N GLN A 40 -1.48 5.87 -4.25
CA GLN A 40 -1.41 6.70 -3.04
C GLN A 40 -0.81 5.93 -1.87
N ALA A 41 -1.25 4.68 -1.64
CA ALA A 41 -0.72 3.84 -0.57
C ALA A 41 0.79 3.60 -0.69
N LEU A 42 1.31 3.32 -1.89
CA LEU A 42 2.74 3.17 -2.14
C LEU A 42 3.51 4.48 -1.87
N SER A 43 2.92 5.62 -2.26
CA SER A 43 3.52 6.94 -2.04
C SER A 43 3.63 7.26 -0.55
N GLU A 44 2.53 7.15 0.19
CA GLU A 44 2.48 7.44 1.62
C GLU A 44 3.37 6.50 2.44
N ALA A 45 3.41 5.22 2.09
CA ALA A 45 4.31 4.24 2.70
C ALA A 45 5.79 4.60 2.48
N SER A 46 6.13 5.13 1.30
CA SER A 46 7.50 5.51 0.94
C SER A 46 7.96 6.79 1.63
N PHE A 47 7.06 7.77 1.85
CA PHE A 47 7.41 9.08 2.42
C PHE A 47 7.98 9.01 3.83
N ARG A 48 7.51 8.08 4.65
CA ARG A 48 7.91 8.00 6.06
C ARG A 48 9.41 7.77 6.25
N ASN A 49 10.01 6.95 5.39
CA ASN A 49 11.41 6.52 5.50
C ASN A 49 12.26 6.91 4.28
N GLY A 50 11.67 7.51 3.24
CA GLY A 50 12.35 7.82 1.98
C GLY A 50 12.81 6.57 1.23
N VAL A 51 12.13 5.44 1.43
CA VAL A 51 12.47 4.16 0.81
C VAL A 51 11.57 3.97 -0.40
N GLY A 52 12.18 3.71 -1.56
CA GLY A 52 11.46 3.43 -2.80
C GLY A 52 10.82 2.04 -2.86
N VAL A 53 10.17 1.77 -3.98
CA VAL A 53 9.53 0.49 -4.27
C VAL A 53 9.49 0.25 -5.77
N THR A 54 9.70 -0.98 -6.20
CA THR A 54 9.47 -1.42 -7.58
C THR A 54 8.35 -2.44 -7.59
N VAL A 55 7.31 -2.18 -8.38
CA VAL A 55 6.15 -3.06 -8.54
C VAL A 55 5.91 -3.42 -10.01
N ALA A 56 5.44 -4.65 -10.23
CA ALA A 56 4.96 -5.16 -11.50
C ALA A 56 3.46 -5.45 -11.38
N LEU A 57 2.66 -4.84 -12.26
CA LEU A 57 1.19 -4.92 -12.24
C LEU A 57 0.70 -5.45 -13.59
N GLU A 58 -0.37 -6.26 -13.59
CA GLU A 58 -0.92 -6.84 -14.83
C GLU A 58 -1.77 -5.81 -15.59
N ASP A 59 -2.60 -5.05 -14.85
CA ASP A 59 -3.35 -3.91 -15.34
C ASP A 59 -3.02 -2.66 -14.50
N PRO A 60 -1.91 -1.96 -14.79
CA PRO A 60 -1.51 -0.79 -14.02
C PRO A 60 -2.57 0.30 -13.95
N PHE A 61 -3.43 0.45 -14.98
CA PHE A 61 -4.45 1.49 -14.97
C PHE A 61 -5.54 1.20 -13.92
N VAL A 62 -6.00 -0.05 -13.84
CA VAL A 62 -6.99 -0.45 -12.83
C VAL A 62 -6.35 -0.61 -11.46
N GLU A 63 -5.22 -1.30 -11.36
CA GLU A 63 -4.60 -1.66 -10.08
C GLU A 63 -4.09 -0.45 -9.30
N LEU A 64 -3.60 0.60 -9.98
CA LEU A 64 -3.08 1.80 -9.31
C LEU A 64 -4.18 2.65 -8.69
N PHE A 65 -5.35 2.75 -9.33
CA PHE A 65 -6.39 3.72 -8.99
C PHE A 65 -7.71 3.10 -8.54
N SER A 66 -7.82 1.77 -8.53
CA SER A 66 -9.00 1.08 -8.02
C SER A 66 -9.10 1.28 -6.50
N GLU A 67 -10.17 1.97 -6.11
CA GLU A 67 -10.62 2.09 -4.72
C GLU A 67 -11.56 0.91 -4.42
N SER A 68 -11.27 0.17 -3.35
CA SER A 68 -12.04 -1.02 -2.98
C SER A 68 -11.82 -1.37 -1.52
N THR A 69 -12.87 -1.77 -0.82
CA THR A 69 -12.80 -2.18 0.58
C THR A 69 -12.12 -3.54 0.75
N ALA A 70 -11.78 -3.91 1.99
CA ALA A 70 -11.13 -5.17 2.36
C ALA A 70 -9.81 -5.45 1.59
N ARG A 71 -9.03 -4.39 1.32
CA ARG A 71 -7.69 -4.50 0.71
C ARG A 71 -6.66 -3.68 1.48
N ALA A 72 -5.46 -4.26 1.59
CA ALA A 72 -4.30 -3.61 2.18
C ALA A 72 -3.04 -4.04 1.42
N VAL A 73 -2.04 -3.16 1.40
CA VAL A 73 -0.67 -3.49 1.00
C VAL A 73 0.17 -3.67 2.26
N VAL A 74 0.98 -4.72 2.28
CA VAL A 74 1.88 -5.02 3.40
C VAL A 74 3.29 -5.25 2.89
N THR A 75 4.28 -5.02 3.76
CA THR A 75 5.66 -5.44 3.51
C THR A 75 6.03 -6.55 4.47
N VAL A 76 6.80 -7.54 3.99
CA VAL A 76 7.26 -8.71 4.72
C VAL A 76 8.73 -8.93 4.42
N VAL A 77 9.50 -9.45 5.38
CA VAL A 77 10.88 -9.87 5.13
C VAL A 77 10.85 -11.11 4.24
N GLU A 78 11.70 -11.16 3.22
CA GLU A 78 11.70 -12.21 2.19
C GLU A 78 11.67 -13.64 2.74
N ASP A 79 12.49 -13.92 3.75
CA ASP A 79 12.57 -15.24 4.40
C ASP A 79 11.29 -15.68 5.14
N ARG A 80 10.31 -14.77 5.27
CA ARG A 80 9.03 -14.99 5.96
C ARG A 80 7.82 -14.82 5.05
N HIS A 81 8.04 -14.66 3.74
CA HIS A 81 6.97 -14.53 2.76
C HIS A 81 6.02 -15.74 2.78
N ASP A 82 6.56 -16.96 2.80
CA ASP A 82 5.77 -18.20 2.81
C ASP A 82 4.88 -18.33 4.07
N GLU A 83 5.35 -17.84 5.22
CA GLU A 83 4.55 -17.80 6.44
C GLU A 83 3.34 -16.86 6.30
N LEU A 84 3.50 -15.72 5.63
CA LEU A 84 2.42 -14.79 5.35
C LEU A 84 1.42 -15.37 4.33
N VAL A 85 1.91 -16.08 3.31
CA VAL A 85 1.06 -16.80 2.34
C VAL A 85 0.18 -17.81 3.07
N ALA A 86 0.77 -18.68 3.89
CA ALA A 86 0.02 -19.68 4.65
C ALA A 86 -1.00 -19.06 5.62
N LEU A 87 -0.66 -17.91 6.22
CA LEU A 87 -1.58 -17.17 7.08
C LEU A 87 -2.76 -16.58 6.29
N ALA A 88 -2.52 -16.03 5.10
CA ALA A 88 -3.56 -15.50 4.23
C ALA A 88 -4.50 -16.62 3.76
N GLU A 89 -3.95 -17.75 3.32
CA GLU A 89 -4.71 -18.94 2.91
C GLU A 89 -5.59 -19.49 4.05
N LYS A 90 -5.05 -19.56 5.28
CA LYS A 90 -5.79 -20.00 6.48
C LYS A 90 -7.06 -19.18 6.73
N HIS A 91 -7.03 -17.88 6.42
CA HIS A 91 -8.16 -16.97 6.61
C HIS A 91 -8.95 -16.72 5.31
N GLY A 92 -8.61 -17.40 4.21
CA GLY A 92 -9.31 -17.24 2.93
C GLY A 92 -9.07 -15.89 2.25
N VAL A 93 -7.95 -15.22 2.55
CA VAL A 93 -7.59 -13.93 1.97
C VAL A 93 -6.63 -14.13 0.81
N THR A 94 -6.97 -13.58 -0.37
CA THR A 94 -6.07 -13.59 -1.53
C THR A 94 -4.85 -12.71 -1.27
N LEU A 95 -3.66 -13.26 -1.53
CA LEU A 95 -2.39 -12.53 -1.46
C LEU A 95 -1.72 -12.52 -2.83
N THR A 96 -1.32 -11.33 -3.27
CA THR A 96 -0.56 -11.14 -4.52
C THR A 96 0.76 -10.45 -4.23
N SER A 97 1.87 -11.06 -4.63
CA SER A 97 3.18 -10.42 -4.59
C SER A 97 3.31 -9.44 -5.75
N ILE A 98 3.33 -8.15 -5.45
CA ILE A 98 3.38 -7.10 -6.47
C ILE A 98 4.78 -6.51 -6.70
N GLY A 99 5.75 -6.73 -5.79
CA GLY A 99 7.04 -6.07 -5.91
C GLY A 99 7.93 -6.14 -4.68
N ARG A 100 8.93 -5.24 -4.64
CA ARG A 100 9.94 -5.16 -3.57
C ARG A 100 10.24 -3.71 -3.20
N THR A 101 10.46 -3.45 -1.92
CA THR A 101 10.95 -2.15 -1.42
C THR A 101 12.46 -2.02 -1.62
N GLY A 102 12.93 -0.80 -1.81
CA GLY A 102 14.35 -0.48 -2.03
C GLY A 102 14.55 0.73 -2.92
N GLY A 103 15.78 1.26 -2.95
CA GLY A 103 16.10 2.44 -3.74
C GLY A 103 15.43 3.72 -3.25
N THR A 104 15.35 4.72 -4.14
CA THR A 104 14.87 6.08 -3.86
C THR A 104 13.65 6.49 -4.68
N ASP A 105 13.12 5.55 -5.46
CA ASP A 105 12.14 5.80 -6.51
C ASP A 105 10.93 4.89 -6.32
N ILE A 106 9.76 5.37 -6.70
CA ILE A 106 8.56 4.55 -6.88
C ILE A 106 8.49 4.20 -8.36
N THR A 107 8.71 2.93 -8.67
CA THR A 107 8.75 2.40 -10.03
C THR A 107 7.58 1.45 -10.26
N VAL A 108 6.79 1.73 -11.29
CA VAL A 108 5.82 0.79 -11.87
C VAL A 108 6.42 0.27 -13.17
N GLU A 109 6.77 -1.01 -13.20
CA GLU A 109 7.49 -1.60 -14.32
C GLU A 109 6.75 -1.39 -15.66
N GLY A 110 7.50 -0.96 -16.67
CA GLY A 110 6.95 -0.67 -18.01
C GLY A 110 6.10 0.61 -18.11
N GLN A 111 5.89 1.35 -17.02
CA GLN A 111 5.06 2.56 -17.00
C GLN A 111 5.87 3.82 -16.67
N PHE A 112 6.35 3.94 -15.43
CA PHE A 112 7.05 5.14 -14.94
C PHE A 112 7.94 4.85 -13.73
N SER A 113 8.85 5.78 -13.46
CA SER A 113 9.64 5.83 -12.22
C SER A 113 9.71 7.27 -11.75
N VAL A 114 9.36 7.53 -10.49
CA VAL A 114 9.37 8.88 -9.91
C VAL A 114 10.14 8.87 -8.58
N PRO A 115 11.06 9.83 -8.36
CA PRO A 115 11.76 9.95 -7.09
C PRO A 115 10.82 10.21 -5.91
N VAL A 116 11.02 9.51 -4.79
CA VAL A 116 10.19 9.65 -3.58
C VAL A 116 10.25 11.08 -3.01
N ASN A 117 11.40 11.74 -3.12
CA ASN A 117 11.59 13.11 -2.64
C ASN A 117 10.79 14.14 -3.43
N GLU A 118 10.62 13.94 -4.75
CA GLU A 118 9.80 14.80 -5.61
C GLU A 118 8.33 14.68 -5.23
N LEU A 119 7.81 13.45 -5.15
CA LEU A 119 6.44 13.19 -4.73
C LEU A 119 6.14 13.73 -3.33
N MET A 120 7.08 13.57 -2.38
CA MET A 120 6.93 14.11 -1.03
C MET A 120 6.87 15.64 -1.02
N ALA A 121 7.63 16.31 -1.88
CA ALA A 121 7.65 17.77 -1.94
C ALA A 121 6.30 18.32 -2.43
N GLU A 122 5.75 17.73 -3.50
CA GLU A 122 4.43 18.08 -4.04
C GLU A 122 3.29 17.80 -3.04
N TRP A 123 3.34 16.63 -2.39
CA TRP A 123 2.36 16.26 -1.37
C TRP A 123 2.37 17.26 -0.19
N LYS A 124 3.55 17.66 0.30
CA LYS A 124 3.70 18.64 1.38
C LYS A 124 3.30 20.06 0.98
N ALA A 125 3.45 20.44 -0.29
CA ALA A 125 3.15 21.80 -0.76
C ALA A 125 1.66 22.11 -0.76
N THR A 126 0.81 21.10 -0.89
CA THR A 126 -0.64 21.26 -1.08
C THR A 126 -1.33 21.91 0.11
N LEU A 127 -1.10 21.43 1.34
CA LEU A 127 -1.74 21.99 2.54
C LEU A 127 -1.30 23.42 2.85
N PRO A 128 0.00 23.78 2.87
CA PRO A 128 0.46 25.15 3.03
C PRO A 128 -0.06 26.11 1.94
N ALA A 129 -0.19 25.65 0.69
CA ALA A 129 -0.69 26.47 -0.41
C ALA A 129 -2.19 26.80 -0.27
N VAL A 130 -2.99 25.87 0.26
CA VAL A 130 -4.45 26.03 0.40
C VAL A 130 -4.83 26.71 1.72
N LEU A 131 -4.14 26.40 2.81
CA LEU A 131 -4.51 26.85 4.16
C LEU A 131 -3.65 28.03 4.67
N GLY A 132 -2.63 28.44 3.91
CA GLY A 132 -1.60 29.38 4.34
C GLY A 132 -0.57 28.71 5.25
N ALA A 133 0.60 29.35 5.40
CA ALA A 133 1.63 28.88 6.32
C ALA A 133 1.08 28.94 7.75
N THR A 134 0.82 27.78 8.37
CA THR A 134 0.60 27.73 9.81
C THR A 134 1.87 28.24 10.48
N LEU A 135 1.76 29.38 11.17
CA LEU A 135 2.80 29.90 12.04
C LEU A 135 3.20 28.78 13.02
N GLY A 136 4.51 28.52 13.09
CA GLY A 136 5.12 27.45 13.89
C GLY A 136 5.03 27.66 15.39
#